data_AF-A0A7S3EXJ6-F1
#
_entry.id   AF-A0A7S3EXJ6-F1
#
_cell.length_a   1.000
_cell.length_b   1.000
_cell.length_c   1.000
_cell.angle_alpha   90.00
_cell.angle_beta   90.00
_cell.angle_gamma   90.00
#
_symmetry.space_group_name_H-M   'P 1'
#
loop_
_entity.id
_entity.type
_entity.pdbx_description
1 polymer ?
#
loop_
_entity_poly.entity_id
_entity_poly.type
_entity_poly.pdbx_seq_one_letter_code
_entity_poly.pdbx_strand_id
1 'polypeptide(L)'
;MLDDTILSIDDAQGEVFEGPEKKLEVFFSSPASADGFRQFGQSTWSDLLVEASCTILHCKQNAHFDAYLLSESSMFVYPSKVILKTCGTTGLLLVLPKLLALAERIGVVVENVHYGHYRYKFPEQQLYPHASLDQERSYLSRHFGSVQSRVLGPTDGRCWFALCARPEKPLPEVQQAPAESMVKALESAPEPVSPGSPRAGEDIFEIAMEGLHPDVCRRFVGSAYPTLSGKALATHMTAVSGIGALLPKVLVDEWAFEPCGYSMNGLRNEFYYTIHITPEEGFSYASFETNDPKYRQLSWVQAVVAVFAPAVFTATLTTRHVACELPSYTLPGFERTCMEVACLGAGVSVCSMNFNADATAIRKRKLVATEKHAEPIDNSDGPDLEEPASVAASDGSDLAVSEGSDLAASDGSDLEGSDLLAAPDGLESSECAAGAMLAAA
;
A
#
# COMPACT_ATOMS: atom_id res chain seq x y z
N MET A 1 -5.44 -31.00 48.03
CA MET A 1 -5.07 -32.32 47.45
C MET A 1 -6.22 -32.81 46.57
N LEU A 2 -6.54 -32.04 45.54
CA LEU A 2 -7.43 -32.35 44.43
C LEU A 2 -6.78 -31.70 43.19
N ASP A 3 -7.00 -32.26 42.00
CA ASP A 3 -6.25 -31.97 40.77
C ASP A 3 -6.09 -30.49 40.39
N ASP A 4 -4.84 -30.12 40.12
CA ASP A 4 -4.45 -28.94 39.33
C ASP A 4 -4.18 -29.36 37.86
N THR A 5 -5.10 -30.13 37.26
CA THR A 5 -4.92 -30.78 35.95
C THR A 5 -6.07 -30.48 34.98
N ILE A 6 -6.18 -29.22 34.51
CA ILE A 6 -6.78 -28.73 33.24
C ILE A 6 -6.64 -27.20 33.24
N LEU A 7 -5.56 -26.66 32.64
CA LEU A 7 -5.38 -25.26 32.18
C LEU A 7 -4.03 -25.14 31.44
N SER A 8 -3.90 -25.66 30.21
CA SER A 8 -2.67 -25.54 29.40
C SER A 8 -2.83 -25.86 27.90
N ILE A 9 -4.02 -25.64 27.34
CA ILE A 9 -4.27 -25.72 25.88
C ILE A 9 -5.16 -24.54 25.51
N ASP A 10 -4.56 -23.50 24.92
CA ASP A 10 -5.12 -22.66 23.83
C ASP A 10 -4.21 -21.44 23.49
N ASP A 11 -3.39 -20.96 24.44
CA ASP A 11 -2.47 -19.80 24.30
C ASP A 11 -1.22 -20.09 23.42
N ALA A 12 -1.42 -20.62 22.22
CA ALA A 12 -0.38 -20.84 21.20
C ALA A 12 -0.84 -20.45 19.78
N GLN A 13 -1.95 -19.72 19.66
CA GLN A 13 -2.33 -19.03 18.44
C GLN A 13 -1.61 -17.67 18.43
N GLY A 14 -0.55 -17.54 17.62
CA GLY A 14 0.13 -16.26 17.45
C GLY A 14 -0.81 -15.21 16.86
N GLU A 15 -0.60 -13.94 17.21
CA GLU A 15 -1.44 -12.83 16.75
C GLU A 15 -1.49 -12.81 15.21
N VAL A 16 -2.71 -12.91 14.67
CA VAL A 16 -2.96 -12.93 13.22
C VAL A 16 -3.22 -11.52 12.70
N PHE A 17 -2.80 -11.25 11.47
CA PHE A 17 -2.91 -9.91 10.86
C PHE A 17 -3.91 -9.88 9.69
N GLU A 18 -4.86 -8.95 9.73
CA GLU A 18 -5.78 -8.70 8.63
C GLU A 18 -5.09 -7.89 7.51
N GLY A 19 -4.49 -8.60 6.56
CA GLY A 19 -3.92 -7.98 5.35
C GLY A 19 -4.93 -7.21 4.46
N PRO A 20 -6.10 -7.78 4.13
CA PRO A 20 -7.18 -7.10 3.38
C PRO A 20 -7.51 -5.70 3.90
N GLU A 21 -7.23 -4.68 3.09
CA GLU A 21 -7.39 -3.30 3.53
C GLU A 21 -8.83 -2.78 3.39
N LYS A 22 -9.15 -1.84 4.26
CA LYS A 22 -10.30 -0.93 4.15
C LYS A 22 -9.84 0.32 3.39
N LYS A 23 -10.65 0.86 2.48
CA LYS A 23 -10.38 2.10 1.75
C LYS A 23 -11.52 3.10 1.86
N LEU A 24 -11.16 4.36 2.07
CA LEU A 24 -12.05 5.52 2.12
C LEU A 24 -11.55 6.58 1.12
N GLU A 25 -12.39 6.97 0.17
CA GLU A 25 -12.14 8.07 -0.77
C GLU A 25 -13.19 9.15 -0.57
N VAL A 26 -12.78 10.35 -0.14
CA VAL A 26 -13.67 11.50 0.02
C VAL A 26 -13.29 12.58 -0.98
N PHE A 27 -14.28 12.96 -1.80
CA PHE A 27 -14.15 13.98 -2.83
C PHE A 27 -14.93 15.23 -2.41
N PHE A 28 -14.35 16.40 -2.65
CA PHE A 28 -14.86 17.69 -2.23
C PHE A 28 -15.01 18.66 -3.40
N SER A 29 -15.81 19.70 -3.22
CA SER A 29 -15.89 20.85 -4.13
C SER A 29 -14.53 21.53 -4.28
N SER A 30 -14.28 22.19 -5.40
CA SER A 30 -13.04 22.95 -5.64
C SER A 30 -12.74 23.93 -4.49
N PRO A 31 -11.57 23.86 -3.85
CA PRO A 31 -11.15 24.80 -2.80
C PRO A 31 -10.85 26.19 -3.37
N ALA A 32 -10.94 27.21 -2.51
CA ALA A 32 -10.56 28.58 -2.86
C ALA A 32 -9.03 28.80 -2.91
N SER A 33 -8.27 28.02 -2.14
CA SER A 33 -6.80 27.93 -2.27
C SER A 33 -6.42 26.75 -3.16
N ALA A 34 -5.41 26.93 -4.02
CA ALA A 34 -4.89 25.87 -4.88
C ALA A 34 -4.34 24.66 -4.09
N ASP A 35 -3.89 24.86 -2.85
CA ASP A 35 -3.41 23.77 -1.99
C ASP A 35 -4.57 22.93 -1.41
N GLY A 36 -5.75 23.53 -1.21
CA GLY A 36 -6.90 22.85 -0.59
C GLY A 36 -6.55 22.18 0.73
N PHE A 37 -6.78 20.87 0.86
CA PHE A 37 -6.39 20.09 2.05
C PHE A 37 -4.86 20.05 2.30
N ARG A 38 -4.02 20.26 1.28
CA ARG A 38 -2.55 20.22 1.41
C ARG A 38 -1.98 21.34 2.27
N GLN A 39 -2.76 22.38 2.58
CA GLN A 39 -2.38 23.40 3.55
C GLN A 39 -2.30 22.87 5.00
N PHE A 40 -2.85 21.68 5.28
CA PHE A 40 -2.75 21.04 6.58
C PHE A 40 -1.41 20.29 6.70
N GLY A 41 -0.56 20.73 7.64
CA GLY A 41 0.71 20.09 7.94
C GLY A 41 0.58 18.77 8.69
N GLN A 42 1.67 18.00 8.75
CA GLN A 42 1.74 16.64 9.31
C GLN A 42 1.06 16.49 10.68
N SER A 43 1.19 17.46 11.60
CA SER A 43 0.57 17.41 12.93
C SER A 43 -0.96 17.34 12.91
N THR A 44 -1.61 17.97 11.92
CA THR A 44 -3.07 17.91 11.72
C THR A 44 -3.50 16.54 11.18
N TRP A 45 -2.69 15.96 10.28
CA TRP A 45 -2.92 14.61 9.78
C TRP A 45 -2.67 13.53 10.83
N SER A 46 -1.64 13.68 11.67
CA SER A 46 -1.40 12.78 12.81
C SER A 46 -2.59 12.76 13.78
N ASP A 47 -3.15 13.91 14.16
CA ASP A 47 -4.36 13.96 15.01
C ASP A 47 -5.56 13.27 14.35
N LEU A 48 -5.76 13.46 13.05
CA LEU A 48 -6.81 12.76 12.29
C LEU A 48 -6.61 11.24 12.28
N LEU A 49 -5.38 10.77 12.14
CA LEU A 49 -5.03 9.35 12.02
C LEU A 49 -5.09 8.58 13.35
N VAL A 50 -5.07 9.26 14.51
CA VAL A 50 -5.34 8.65 15.83
C VAL A 50 -6.70 7.95 15.85
N GLU A 51 -7.73 8.49 15.20
CA GLU A 51 -9.07 7.87 15.14
C GLU A 51 -9.08 6.54 14.36
N ALA A 52 -8.08 6.31 13.50
CA ALA A 52 -7.88 5.05 12.78
C ALA A 52 -6.82 4.14 13.42
N SER A 53 -6.28 4.50 14.60
CA SER A 53 -5.12 3.84 15.23
C SER A 53 -3.85 3.83 14.36
N CYS A 54 -3.68 4.84 13.49
CA CYS A 54 -2.59 4.93 12.52
C CYS A 54 -1.57 6.01 12.89
N THR A 55 -0.30 5.77 12.57
CA THR A 55 0.78 6.78 12.67
C THR A 55 1.43 7.03 11.32
N ILE A 56 2.01 8.22 11.12
CA ILE A 56 2.75 8.58 9.89
C ILE A 56 4.22 8.18 10.06
N LEU A 57 4.71 7.29 9.19
CA LEU A 57 6.11 6.89 9.12
C LEU A 57 6.92 7.89 8.30
N HIS A 58 6.49 8.12 7.04
CA HIS A 58 7.12 9.04 6.10
C HIS A 58 6.08 9.87 5.33
N CYS A 59 6.54 10.97 4.74
CA CYS A 59 5.82 11.71 3.70
C CYS A 59 6.70 11.91 2.46
N LYS A 60 6.07 11.91 1.28
CA LYS A 60 6.62 12.46 0.01
C LYS A 60 5.54 13.32 -0.64
N GLN A 61 5.97 14.33 -1.38
CA GLN A 61 5.07 15.31 -2.00
C GLN A 61 5.47 15.54 -3.46
N ASN A 62 4.51 15.92 -4.30
CA ASN A 62 4.76 16.43 -5.64
C ASN A 62 3.86 17.63 -5.97
N ALA A 63 3.77 18.03 -7.24
CA ALA A 63 2.94 19.17 -7.64
C ALA A 63 1.42 18.96 -7.43
N HIS A 64 0.96 17.71 -7.33
CA HIS A 64 -0.46 17.32 -7.37
C HIS A 64 -0.98 16.83 -6.01
N PHE A 65 -0.18 16.07 -5.25
CA PHE A 65 -0.60 15.47 -3.99
C PHE A 65 0.56 15.22 -3.01
N ASP A 66 0.18 14.98 -1.76
CA ASP A 66 1.05 14.51 -0.68
C ASP A 66 0.71 13.05 -0.37
N ALA A 67 1.71 12.18 -0.35
CA ALA A 67 1.60 10.78 0.06
C ALA A 67 2.19 10.60 1.45
N TYR A 68 1.45 9.94 2.33
CA TYR A 68 1.88 9.58 3.68
C TYR A 68 1.90 8.06 3.80
N LEU A 69 3.07 7.51 4.11
CA LEU A 69 3.26 6.10 4.41
C LEU A 69 2.94 5.90 5.89
N LEU A 70 2.03 4.98 6.22
CA LEU A 70 1.51 4.80 7.57
C LEU A 70 2.04 3.51 8.21
N SER A 71 1.94 3.42 9.53
CA SER A 71 2.13 2.14 10.26
C SER A 71 1.17 1.06 9.76
N GLU A 72 -0.04 1.46 9.36
CA GLU A 72 -1.10 0.60 8.83
C GLU A 72 -1.53 1.12 7.46
N SER A 73 -0.80 0.73 6.40
CA SER A 73 -1.03 1.13 5.01
C SER A 73 -0.73 2.61 4.67
N SER A 74 -1.65 3.40 4.09
CA SER A 74 -1.30 4.60 3.29
C SER A 74 -2.40 5.68 3.19
N MET A 75 -1.98 6.95 3.05
CA MET A 75 -2.88 8.10 2.79
C MET A 75 -2.37 9.00 1.66
N PHE A 76 -3.28 9.54 0.85
CA PHE A 76 -3.01 10.50 -0.23
C PHE A 76 -3.90 11.73 -0.15
N VAL A 77 -3.29 12.92 -0.08
CA VAL A 77 -3.96 14.21 0.08
C VAL A 77 -3.78 15.06 -1.17
N TYR A 78 -4.89 15.33 -1.86
CA TYR A 78 -4.99 16.24 -3.00
C TYR A 78 -5.78 17.49 -2.55
N PRO A 79 -5.76 18.62 -3.29
CA PRO A 79 -6.50 19.81 -2.92
C PRO A 79 -8.02 19.60 -2.71
N SER A 80 -8.65 18.70 -3.45
CA SER A 80 -10.09 18.40 -3.38
C SER A 80 -10.43 16.90 -3.21
N LYS A 81 -9.46 16.07 -2.84
CA LYS A 81 -9.66 14.62 -2.63
C LYS A 81 -8.73 14.12 -1.52
N VAL A 82 -9.27 13.33 -0.59
CA VAL A 82 -8.46 12.56 0.36
C VAL A 82 -8.76 11.07 0.17
N ILE A 83 -7.72 10.28 0.00
CA ILE A 83 -7.78 8.81 0.00
C ILE A 83 -7.04 8.33 1.24
N LEU A 84 -7.67 7.48 2.03
CA LEU A 84 -7.06 6.81 3.18
C LEU A 84 -7.35 5.32 3.11
N LYS A 85 -6.30 4.50 3.24
CA LYS A 85 -6.36 3.04 3.19
C LYS A 85 -5.65 2.47 4.42
N THR A 86 -6.27 1.50 5.08
CA THR A 86 -5.75 0.93 6.35
C THR A 86 -6.02 -0.58 6.45
N CYS A 87 -5.05 -1.32 6.96
CA CYS A 87 -5.09 -2.77 7.21
C CYS A 87 -5.40 -3.08 8.69
N GLY A 88 -5.30 -4.33 9.11
CA GLY A 88 -5.52 -4.74 10.50
C GLY A 88 -6.95 -4.47 11.00
N THR A 89 -7.09 -4.26 12.31
CA THR A 89 -8.37 -3.96 12.99
C THR A 89 -8.71 -2.46 13.01
N THR A 90 -7.98 -1.65 12.24
CA THR A 90 -8.04 -0.17 12.22
C THR A 90 -9.44 0.42 12.02
N GLY A 91 -9.70 1.51 12.77
CA GLY A 91 -10.98 2.19 12.85
C GLY A 91 -11.36 3.10 11.68
N LEU A 92 -10.84 2.89 10.45
CA LEU A 92 -10.89 3.81 9.29
C LEU A 92 -12.04 4.84 9.21
N LEU A 93 -13.31 4.42 9.27
CA LEU A 93 -14.45 5.33 9.12
C LEU A 93 -14.56 6.38 10.25
N LEU A 94 -13.93 6.14 11.41
CA LEU A 94 -13.88 7.06 12.55
C LEU A 94 -13.10 8.35 12.28
N VAL A 95 -12.30 8.44 11.20
CA VAL A 95 -11.65 9.72 10.82
C VAL A 95 -12.65 10.76 10.29
N LEU A 96 -13.86 10.34 9.87
CA LEU A 96 -14.80 11.19 9.15
C LEU A 96 -15.19 12.47 9.90
N PRO A 97 -15.50 12.48 11.21
CA PRO A 97 -15.79 13.73 11.94
C PRO A 97 -14.64 14.75 11.87
N LYS A 98 -13.38 14.31 12.05
CA LYS A 98 -12.21 15.19 11.94
C LYS A 98 -12.02 15.67 10.50
N LEU A 99 -12.12 14.78 9.51
CA LEU A 99 -11.99 15.13 8.10
C LEU A 99 -13.04 16.14 7.62
N LEU A 100 -14.29 16.04 8.11
CA LEU A 100 -15.35 17.00 7.82
C LEU A 100 -15.08 18.36 8.47
N ALA A 101 -14.60 18.40 9.71
CA ALA A 101 -14.17 19.65 10.35
C ALA A 101 -12.98 20.31 9.63
N LEU A 102 -12.09 19.54 9.00
CA LEU A 102 -11.04 20.07 8.12
C LEU A 102 -11.63 20.66 6.81
N ALA A 103 -12.66 20.05 6.26
CA ALA A 103 -13.36 20.55 5.06
C ALA A 103 -14.07 21.89 5.32
N GLU A 104 -14.79 21.99 6.44
CA GLU A 104 -15.44 23.23 6.89
C GLU A 104 -14.43 24.37 7.07
N ARG A 105 -13.27 24.10 7.68
CA ARG A 105 -12.17 25.07 7.89
C ARG A 105 -11.61 25.67 6.60
N ILE A 106 -11.73 24.99 5.46
CA ILE A 106 -11.26 25.47 4.15
C ILE A 106 -12.42 25.83 3.20
N GLY A 107 -13.66 25.81 3.69
CA GLY A 107 -14.85 26.23 2.95
C GLY A 107 -15.29 25.29 1.83
N VAL A 108 -14.97 23.99 1.90
CA VAL A 108 -15.38 22.99 0.88
C VAL A 108 -16.44 22.04 1.41
N VAL A 109 -17.32 21.59 0.51
CA VAL A 109 -18.37 20.59 0.81
C VAL A 109 -18.03 19.26 0.16
N VAL A 110 -18.51 18.16 0.76
CA VAL A 110 -18.36 16.81 0.19
C VAL A 110 -19.23 16.65 -1.07
N GLU A 111 -18.65 16.18 -2.17
CA GLU A 111 -19.37 15.77 -3.38
C GLU A 111 -19.74 14.30 -3.39
N ASN A 112 -18.87 13.45 -2.84
CA ASN A 112 -18.93 12.00 -2.97
C ASN A 112 -18.07 11.33 -1.89
N VAL A 113 -18.56 10.23 -1.34
CA VAL A 113 -17.82 9.36 -0.42
C VAL A 113 -17.89 7.96 -0.95
N HIS A 114 -16.74 7.37 -1.27
CA HIS A 114 -16.63 5.94 -1.55
C HIS A 114 -15.96 5.27 -0.36
N TYR A 115 -16.52 4.16 0.07
CA TYR A 115 -15.90 3.28 1.04
C TYR A 115 -15.97 1.85 0.51
N GLY A 116 -14.92 1.06 0.70
CA GLY A 116 -14.93 -0.32 0.26
C GLY A 116 -13.73 -1.11 0.77
N HIS A 117 -13.86 -2.42 0.69
CA HIS A 117 -12.84 -3.37 1.12
C HIS A 117 -12.99 -4.68 0.35
N TYR A 118 -11.90 -5.43 0.22
CA TYR A 118 -11.99 -6.85 -0.12
C TYR A 118 -12.43 -7.64 1.12
N ARG A 119 -12.97 -8.85 0.95
CA ARG A 119 -13.39 -9.68 2.09
C ARG A 119 -12.29 -9.81 3.16
N TYR A 120 -12.68 -9.65 4.42
CA TYR A 120 -11.84 -9.95 5.57
C TYR A 120 -11.50 -11.45 5.64
N LYS A 121 -10.35 -11.79 6.21
CA LYS A 121 -9.95 -13.15 6.61
C LYS A 121 -10.37 -13.43 8.06
N PHE A 122 -10.36 -12.40 8.91
CA PHE A 122 -10.69 -12.44 10.33
C PHE A 122 -11.81 -11.44 10.67
N PRO A 123 -13.00 -11.53 10.02
CA PRO A 123 -14.10 -10.57 10.20
C PRO A 123 -14.54 -10.42 11.66
N GLU A 124 -14.42 -11.47 12.47
CA GLU A 124 -14.72 -11.48 13.91
C GLU A 124 -13.81 -10.59 14.76
N GLN A 125 -12.64 -10.19 14.24
CA GLN A 125 -11.70 -9.27 14.91
C GLN A 125 -11.94 -7.80 14.56
N GLN A 126 -12.81 -7.51 13.57
CA GLN A 126 -13.00 -6.14 13.08
C GLN A 126 -13.81 -5.31 14.08
N LEU A 127 -13.22 -4.19 14.52
CA LEU A 127 -13.82 -3.28 15.49
C LEU A 127 -14.93 -2.43 14.87
N TYR A 128 -15.82 -1.88 15.70
CA TYR A 128 -16.85 -0.94 15.26
C TYR A 128 -16.22 0.28 14.55
N PRO A 129 -16.71 0.72 13.37
CA PRO A 129 -17.95 0.33 12.70
C PRO A 129 -17.80 -0.74 11.61
N HIS A 130 -16.72 -1.53 11.60
CA HIS A 130 -16.33 -2.43 10.51
C HIS A 130 -16.71 -3.90 10.71
N ALA A 131 -17.30 -4.26 11.85
CA ALA A 131 -17.68 -5.65 12.16
C ALA A 131 -18.76 -6.22 11.23
N SER A 132 -19.45 -5.38 10.44
CA SER A 132 -20.26 -5.81 9.30
C SER A 132 -20.58 -4.67 8.33
N LEU A 133 -20.89 -5.02 7.07
CA LEU A 133 -21.40 -4.11 6.05
C LEU A 133 -22.60 -3.26 6.52
N ASP A 134 -23.42 -3.80 7.42
CA ASP A 134 -24.54 -3.08 8.01
C ASP A 134 -24.10 -2.01 9.00
N GLN A 135 -23.02 -2.23 9.76
CA GLN A 135 -22.43 -1.21 10.63
C GLN A 135 -21.78 -0.11 9.79
N GLU A 136 -20.98 -0.45 8.78
CA GLU A 136 -20.28 0.49 7.90
C GLU A 136 -21.28 1.40 7.19
N ARG A 137 -22.32 0.81 6.59
CA ARG A 137 -23.45 1.54 5.96
C ARG A 137 -24.20 2.41 6.97
N SER A 138 -24.43 1.91 8.18
CA SER A 138 -25.14 2.64 9.24
C SER A 138 -24.30 3.70 9.94
N TYR A 139 -22.97 3.70 9.76
CA TYR A 139 -22.08 4.77 10.17
C TYR A 139 -22.09 5.88 9.11
N LEU A 140 -21.82 5.53 7.85
CA LEU A 140 -21.85 6.45 6.71
C LEU A 140 -23.19 7.20 6.58
N SER A 141 -24.32 6.53 6.83
CA SER A 141 -25.65 7.16 6.70
C SER A 141 -25.92 8.24 7.74
N ARG A 142 -25.27 8.20 8.92
CA ARG A 142 -25.36 9.25 9.94
C ARG A 142 -24.67 10.54 9.52
N HIS A 143 -23.65 10.44 8.68
CA HIS A 143 -22.89 11.59 8.17
C HIS A 143 -23.45 12.12 6.85
N PHE A 144 -24.03 11.26 6.01
CA PHE A 144 -24.31 11.60 4.60
C PHE A 144 -25.74 11.32 4.13
N GLY A 145 -26.61 10.72 4.96
CA GLY A 145 -27.98 10.37 4.55
C GLY A 145 -28.02 9.06 3.75
N SER A 146 -28.50 9.12 2.51
CA SER A 146 -28.60 7.92 1.66
C SER A 146 -27.24 7.29 1.31
N VAL A 147 -27.08 6.00 1.63
CA VAL A 147 -25.91 5.18 1.28
C VAL A 147 -26.34 4.02 0.39
N GLN A 148 -25.75 3.92 -0.79
CA GLN A 148 -25.86 2.76 -1.68
C GLN A 148 -24.75 1.76 -1.37
N SER A 149 -25.05 0.46 -1.43
CA SER A 149 -24.05 -0.60 -1.26
C SER A 149 -24.20 -1.70 -2.31
N ARG A 150 -23.08 -2.34 -2.66
CA ARG A 150 -22.99 -3.53 -3.50
C ARG A 150 -21.93 -4.47 -2.94
N VAL A 151 -22.13 -5.76 -3.19
CA VAL A 151 -21.17 -6.82 -2.97
C VAL A 151 -20.97 -7.45 -4.35
N LEU A 152 -19.73 -7.47 -4.86
CA LEU A 152 -19.41 -7.94 -6.21
C LEU A 152 -18.44 -9.12 -6.15
N GLY A 153 -18.81 -10.28 -6.71
CA GLY A 153 -17.95 -11.46 -6.79
C GLY A 153 -18.67 -12.80 -6.65
N PRO A 154 -17.92 -13.91 -6.71
CA PRO A 154 -18.47 -15.27 -6.65
C PRO A 154 -19.08 -15.61 -5.30
N THR A 155 -20.01 -16.56 -5.30
CA THR A 155 -20.68 -17.11 -4.11
C THR A 155 -19.75 -17.89 -3.16
N ASP A 156 -18.47 -18.03 -3.49
CA ASP A 156 -17.43 -18.54 -2.57
C ASP A 156 -16.96 -17.49 -1.54
N GLY A 157 -17.48 -16.26 -1.62
CA GLY A 157 -17.29 -15.21 -0.63
C GLY A 157 -16.13 -14.25 -0.93
N ARG A 158 -15.35 -14.47 -2.00
CA ARG A 158 -14.27 -13.59 -2.47
C ARG A 158 -14.78 -12.30 -3.12
N CYS A 159 -15.64 -11.59 -2.40
CA CYS A 159 -16.33 -10.42 -2.88
C CYS A 159 -15.55 -9.13 -2.58
N TRP A 160 -15.77 -8.14 -3.43
CA TRP A 160 -15.49 -6.75 -3.17
C TRP A 160 -16.74 -6.08 -2.57
N PHE A 161 -16.59 -5.45 -1.43
CA PHE A 161 -17.64 -4.69 -0.76
C PHE A 161 -17.46 -3.22 -1.12
N ALA A 162 -18.49 -2.58 -1.67
CA ALA A 162 -18.43 -1.20 -2.11
C ALA A 162 -19.67 -0.42 -1.69
N LEU A 163 -19.44 0.75 -1.10
CA LEU A 163 -20.44 1.66 -0.59
C LEU A 163 -20.20 3.05 -1.19
N CYS A 164 -21.27 3.73 -1.58
CA CYS A 164 -21.24 5.11 -2.04
C CYS A 164 -22.27 5.92 -1.26
N ALA A 165 -21.84 7.03 -0.69
CA ALA A 165 -22.71 8.03 -0.09
C ALA A 165 -22.54 9.38 -0.80
N ARG A 166 -23.63 10.14 -0.86
CA ARG A 166 -23.61 11.55 -1.24
C ARG A 166 -24.42 12.34 -0.21
N PRO A 167 -23.91 13.48 0.29
CA PRO A 167 -24.73 14.39 1.05
C PRO A 167 -25.98 14.77 0.26
N GLU A 168 -27.14 14.60 0.88
CA GLU A 168 -28.34 15.32 0.48
C GLU A 168 -28.09 16.83 0.69
N LYS A 169 -28.74 17.70 -0.10
CA LYS A 169 -28.34 19.12 -0.23
C LYS A 169 -28.17 19.82 1.14
N PRO A 170 -27.09 20.62 1.33
CA PRO A 170 -26.67 21.06 2.65
C PRO A 170 -27.63 22.05 3.32
N LEU A 171 -27.67 21.97 4.65
CA LEU A 171 -28.13 23.02 5.55
C LEU A 171 -26.92 23.87 6.01
N PRO A 172 -27.06 25.17 6.30
CA PRO A 172 -28.06 26.13 5.86
C PRO A 172 -27.44 27.17 4.88
N GLU A 173 -28.14 28.26 4.58
CA GLU A 173 -27.67 29.31 3.67
C GLU A 173 -26.45 30.09 4.21
N VAL A 174 -25.36 30.13 3.43
CA VAL A 174 -24.29 31.12 3.60
C VAL A 174 -24.80 32.48 3.11
N GLN A 175 -24.74 33.51 3.96
CA GLN A 175 -25.12 34.87 3.59
C GLN A 175 -24.20 35.39 2.47
N GLN A 176 -24.78 35.75 1.33
CA GLN A 176 -24.04 36.12 0.13
C GLN A 176 -23.25 37.43 0.34
N ALA A 177 -21.94 37.37 0.13
CA ALA A 177 -21.11 38.57 0.01
C ALA A 177 -21.44 39.33 -1.30
N PRO A 178 -21.21 40.65 -1.38
CA PRO A 178 -21.64 41.45 -2.54
C PRO A 178 -21.02 41.00 -3.87
N ALA A 179 -21.86 40.93 -4.91
CA ALA A 179 -21.53 40.34 -6.21
C ALA A 179 -20.40 41.04 -6.99
N GLU A 180 -20.02 42.26 -6.62
CA GLU A 180 -19.04 43.08 -7.35
C GLU A 180 -17.63 42.49 -7.35
N SER A 181 -17.28 41.66 -6.36
CA SER A 181 -15.94 41.04 -6.27
C SER A 181 -15.71 39.90 -7.28
N MET A 182 -16.77 39.22 -7.73
CA MET A 182 -16.63 38.03 -8.59
C MET A 182 -16.22 38.34 -10.03
N VAL A 183 -16.59 39.52 -10.54
CA VAL A 183 -16.49 39.83 -11.98
C VAL A 183 -15.03 39.83 -12.47
N LYS A 184 -14.08 40.22 -11.61
CA LYS A 184 -12.64 40.27 -11.93
C LYS A 184 -11.91 38.92 -11.85
N ALA A 185 -12.51 37.89 -11.24
CA ALA A 185 -11.89 36.56 -11.14
C ALA A 185 -12.21 35.65 -12.35
N LEU A 186 -13.26 36.00 -13.11
CA LEU A 186 -13.73 35.20 -14.25
C LEU A 186 -12.91 35.40 -15.53
N GLU A 187 -12.19 36.51 -15.67
CA GLU A 187 -11.42 36.84 -16.89
C GLU A 187 -10.06 36.13 -16.98
N SER A 188 -9.66 35.37 -15.95
CA SER A 188 -8.39 34.61 -15.91
C SER A 188 -8.55 33.13 -15.53
N ALA A 189 -9.77 32.60 -15.53
CA ALA A 189 -10.03 31.20 -15.25
C ALA A 189 -9.88 30.34 -16.52
N PRO A 190 -9.32 29.11 -16.44
CA PRO A 190 -9.34 28.17 -17.56
C PRO A 190 -10.78 27.72 -17.87
N GLU A 191 -11.04 27.38 -19.13
CA GLU A 191 -12.35 26.97 -19.66
C GLU A 191 -13.08 25.93 -18.77
N PRO A 192 -14.39 26.10 -18.52
CA PRO A 192 -15.15 25.19 -17.65
C PRO A 192 -15.28 23.80 -18.28
N VAL A 193 -14.55 22.84 -17.71
CA VAL A 193 -14.55 21.43 -18.12
C VAL A 193 -15.98 20.88 -18.15
N SER A 194 -16.41 20.36 -19.29
CA SER A 194 -17.81 20.01 -19.52
C SER A 194 -18.32 18.90 -18.58
N PRO A 195 -19.53 19.03 -18.00
CA PRO A 195 -20.08 18.04 -17.08
C PRO A 195 -20.38 16.72 -17.81
N GLY A 196 -19.44 15.77 -17.74
CA GLY A 196 -19.56 14.45 -18.37
C GLY A 196 -18.25 13.90 -18.95
N SER A 197 -17.19 14.71 -19.14
CA SER A 197 -15.87 14.18 -19.51
C SER A 197 -15.18 13.55 -18.29
N PRO A 198 -14.63 12.32 -18.39
CA PRO A 198 -13.83 11.73 -17.32
C PRO A 198 -12.62 12.62 -16.99
N ARG A 199 -12.47 13.01 -15.72
CA ARG A 199 -11.25 13.67 -15.23
C ARG A 199 -10.15 12.62 -15.11
N ALA A 200 -8.98 12.91 -15.68
CA ALA A 200 -7.83 12.02 -15.57
C ALA A 200 -7.45 11.79 -14.09
N GLY A 201 -7.19 10.54 -13.73
CA GLY A 201 -6.81 10.16 -12.37
C GLY A 201 -7.95 10.06 -11.34
N GLU A 202 -9.23 10.14 -11.75
CA GLU A 202 -10.38 9.88 -10.86
C GLU A 202 -10.76 8.38 -10.73
N ASP A 203 -10.44 7.50 -11.69
CA ASP A 203 -10.74 6.07 -11.54
C ASP A 203 -9.57 5.26 -10.97
N ILE A 204 -9.86 4.48 -9.93
CA ILE A 204 -8.90 3.69 -9.17
C ILE A 204 -8.96 2.22 -9.61
N PHE A 205 -7.81 1.67 -9.98
CA PHE A 205 -7.61 0.26 -10.33
C PHE A 205 -6.87 -0.46 -9.20
N GLU A 206 -7.41 -1.59 -8.75
CA GLU A 206 -6.90 -2.33 -7.60
C GLU A 206 -6.77 -3.83 -7.95
N ILE A 207 -5.79 -4.50 -7.37
CA ILE A 207 -5.62 -5.96 -7.43
C ILE A 207 -5.37 -6.46 -6.00
N ALA A 208 -6.36 -7.14 -5.42
CA ALA A 208 -6.27 -7.81 -4.12
C ALA A 208 -5.88 -9.29 -4.34
N MET A 209 -4.86 -9.78 -3.65
CA MET A 209 -4.15 -11.02 -3.98
C MET A 209 -3.97 -11.91 -2.74
N GLU A 210 -4.32 -13.20 -2.84
CA GLU A 210 -4.24 -14.14 -1.71
C GLU A 210 -3.48 -15.42 -2.05
N GLY A 211 -2.91 -16.07 -1.01
CA GLY A 211 -2.20 -17.33 -1.18
C GLY A 211 -0.95 -17.12 -2.04
N LEU A 212 -0.12 -16.16 -1.64
CA LEU A 212 1.12 -15.82 -2.33
C LEU A 212 2.05 -17.04 -2.34
N HIS A 213 2.96 -17.09 -3.31
CA HIS A 213 3.93 -18.20 -3.33
C HIS A 213 4.91 -18.09 -2.15
N PRO A 214 5.29 -19.16 -1.44
CA PRO A 214 6.23 -19.07 -0.31
C PRO A 214 7.58 -18.43 -0.66
N ASP A 215 8.06 -18.59 -1.90
CA ASP A 215 9.27 -17.91 -2.41
C ASP A 215 9.10 -16.40 -2.67
N VAL A 216 7.86 -15.89 -2.68
CA VAL A 216 7.54 -14.47 -2.67
C VAL A 216 7.41 -13.99 -1.22
N CYS A 217 6.65 -14.69 -0.38
CA CYS A 217 6.50 -14.40 1.05
C CYS A 217 7.85 -14.18 1.75
N ARG A 218 8.80 -15.11 1.56
CA ARG A 218 10.14 -15.05 2.17
C ARG A 218 10.97 -13.82 1.79
N ARG A 219 10.60 -13.08 0.73
CA ARG A 219 11.26 -11.81 0.35
C ARG A 219 10.85 -10.63 1.22
N PHE A 220 9.81 -10.79 2.03
CA PHE A 220 9.25 -9.74 2.88
C PHE A 220 9.33 -10.09 4.38
N VAL A 221 10.23 -11.00 4.75
CA VAL A 221 10.53 -11.40 6.13
C VAL A 221 11.97 -10.98 6.46
N GLY A 222 12.16 -10.22 7.54
CA GLY A 222 13.47 -9.65 7.89
C GLY A 222 14.55 -10.70 8.16
N SER A 223 14.18 -11.86 8.71
CA SER A 223 15.12 -12.96 8.98
C SER A 223 15.71 -13.63 7.74
N ALA A 224 15.17 -13.36 6.54
CA ALA A 224 15.81 -13.77 5.27
C ALA A 224 17.02 -12.89 4.91
N TYR A 225 17.19 -11.73 5.58
CA TYR A 225 18.19 -10.71 5.28
C TYR A 225 18.88 -10.20 6.56
N PRO A 226 19.51 -11.07 7.39
CA PRO A 226 19.95 -10.74 8.75
C PRO A 226 21.07 -9.67 8.85
N THR A 227 21.58 -9.18 7.72
CA THR A 227 22.57 -8.09 7.62
C THR A 227 21.96 -6.74 7.20
N LEU A 228 20.63 -6.68 6.97
CA LEU A 228 19.91 -5.49 6.51
C LEU A 228 18.77 -5.14 7.48
N SER A 229 18.55 -3.85 7.71
CA SER A 229 17.43 -3.34 8.51
C SER A 229 16.88 -2.02 7.96
N GLY A 230 15.69 -1.62 8.43
CA GLY A 230 15.04 -0.35 8.09
C GLY A 230 15.01 -0.06 6.58
N LYS A 231 15.48 1.13 6.17
CA LYS A 231 15.49 1.53 4.76
C LYS A 231 16.34 0.61 3.87
N ALA A 232 17.49 0.13 4.35
CA ALA A 232 18.36 -0.74 3.55
C ALA A 232 17.68 -2.09 3.24
N LEU A 233 16.93 -2.62 4.21
CA LEU A 233 16.07 -3.78 4.03
C LEU A 233 14.92 -3.47 3.06
N ALA A 234 14.21 -2.36 3.24
CA ALA A 234 13.09 -1.97 2.37
C ALA A 234 13.50 -1.84 0.89
N THR A 235 14.57 -1.08 0.59
CA THR A 235 15.11 -0.96 -0.78
C THR A 235 15.55 -2.32 -1.35
N HIS A 236 16.08 -3.23 -0.51
CA HIS A 236 16.42 -4.59 -0.95
C HIS A 236 15.16 -5.38 -1.32
N MET A 237 14.11 -5.36 -0.47
CA MET A 237 12.82 -5.99 -0.75
C MET A 237 12.21 -5.49 -2.08
N THR A 238 12.23 -4.18 -2.33
CA THR A 238 11.77 -3.56 -3.59
C THR A 238 12.52 -4.09 -4.82
N ALA A 239 13.83 -4.31 -4.69
CA ALA A 239 14.67 -4.82 -5.77
C ALA A 239 14.45 -6.32 -6.03
N VAL A 240 14.55 -7.17 -5.01
CA VAL A 240 14.49 -8.64 -5.17
C VAL A 240 13.08 -9.19 -5.39
N SER A 241 12.04 -8.43 -5.04
CA SER A 241 10.66 -8.75 -5.40
C SER A 241 10.37 -8.52 -6.89
N GLY A 242 11.01 -7.51 -7.50
CA GLY A 242 10.67 -6.99 -8.83
C GLY A 242 9.76 -5.75 -8.80
N ILE A 243 9.34 -5.25 -7.63
CA ILE A 243 8.51 -4.05 -7.50
C ILE A 243 9.17 -2.82 -8.14
N GLY A 244 10.49 -2.67 -8.02
CA GLY A 244 11.23 -1.58 -8.68
C GLY A 244 11.16 -1.62 -10.22
N ALA A 245 11.05 -2.81 -10.82
CA ALA A 245 10.88 -2.97 -12.26
C ALA A 245 9.41 -2.81 -12.71
N LEU A 246 8.46 -3.12 -11.82
CA LEU A 246 7.03 -2.90 -12.02
C LEU A 246 6.67 -1.40 -12.07
N LEU A 247 7.42 -0.54 -11.39
CA LEU A 247 7.14 0.89 -11.19
C LEU A 247 8.16 1.83 -11.90
N PRO A 248 8.35 1.76 -13.23
CA PRO A 248 9.37 2.55 -13.92
C PRO A 248 9.07 4.06 -13.85
N LYS A 249 10.09 4.84 -13.50
CA LYS A 249 10.05 6.30 -13.32
C LYS A 249 9.04 6.78 -12.25
N VAL A 250 8.76 5.95 -11.25
CA VAL A 250 7.98 6.32 -10.06
C VAL A 250 8.95 6.67 -8.94
N LEU A 251 8.69 7.76 -8.20
CA LEU A 251 9.35 8.00 -6.92
C LEU A 251 8.74 7.07 -5.89
N VAL A 252 9.52 6.09 -5.44
CA VAL A 252 9.13 5.11 -4.42
C VAL A 252 9.54 5.60 -3.03
N ASP A 253 8.63 5.47 -2.06
CA ASP A 253 8.87 5.57 -0.62
C ASP A 253 8.44 4.23 0.00
N GLU A 254 9.37 3.54 0.63
CA GLU A 254 9.31 2.10 0.91
C GLU A 254 9.67 1.80 2.36
N TRP A 255 8.97 0.85 2.95
CA TRP A 255 9.13 0.45 4.35
C TRP A 255 9.04 -1.07 4.51
N ALA A 256 9.96 -1.63 5.29
CA ALA A 256 9.95 -3.02 5.73
C ALA A 256 9.57 -3.04 7.21
N PHE A 257 8.60 -3.87 7.58
CA PHE A 257 8.17 -4.05 8.97
C PHE A 257 8.95 -5.19 9.61
N GLU A 258 9.06 -5.13 10.95
CA GLU A 258 9.73 -6.15 11.75
C GLU A 258 8.68 -6.92 12.57
N PRO A 259 8.72 -8.27 12.62
CA PRO A 259 9.72 -9.16 11.98
C PRO A 259 9.49 -9.37 10.47
N CYS A 260 8.34 -8.99 9.93
CA CYS A 260 7.97 -9.14 8.52
C CYS A 260 6.89 -8.15 8.11
N GLY A 261 6.68 -8.04 6.79
CA GLY A 261 5.71 -7.14 6.17
C GLY A 261 6.37 -6.04 5.36
N TYR A 262 5.66 -5.50 4.39
CA TYR A 262 6.16 -4.44 3.52
C TYR A 262 5.04 -3.49 3.07
N SER A 263 5.34 -2.19 3.03
CA SER A 263 4.45 -1.14 2.49
C SER A 263 5.26 -0.20 1.60
N MET A 264 4.66 0.30 0.53
CA MET A 264 5.23 1.41 -0.23
C MET A 264 4.17 2.33 -0.82
N ASN A 265 4.58 3.58 -1.02
CA ASN A 265 3.88 4.58 -1.80
C ASN A 265 4.73 5.00 -3.00
N GLY A 266 4.08 5.13 -4.15
CA GLY A 266 4.69 5.60 -5.40
C GLY A 266 4.06 6.89 -5.87
N LEU A 267 4.88 7.81 -6.39
CA LEU A 267 4.44 9.09 -6.96
C LEU A 267 4.99 9.27 -8.38
N ARG A 268 4.13 9.58 -9.36
CA ARG A 268 4.54 10.00 -10.72
C ARG A 268 3.49 10.92 -11.33
N ASN A 269 3.75 12.23 -11.36
CA ASN A 269 2.79 13.26 -11.78
C ASN A 269 1.49 13.18 -10.95
N GLU A 270 0.33 13.22 -11.59
CA GLU A 270 -1.00 13.03 -10.98
C GLU A 270 -1.27 11.58 -10.52
N PHE A 271 -0.37 10.64 -10.82
CA PHE A 271 -0.55 9.23 -10.52
C PHE A 271 0.12 8.80 -9.22
N TYR A 272 -0.66 8.12 -8.37
CA TYR A 272 -0.18 7.43 -7.19
C TYR A 272 -0.13 5.91 -7.41
N TYR A 273 0.67 5.24 -6.59
CA TYR A 273 0.75 3.78 -6.50
C TYR A 273 0.84 3.42 -5.02
N THR A 274 0.26 2.30 -4.61
CA THR A 274 0.45 1.77 -3.26
C THR A 274 0.41 0.25 -3.27
N ILE A 275 1.25 -0.38 -2.44
CA ILE A 275 1.39 -1.84 -2.34
C ILE A 275 1.58 -2.18 -0.86
N HIS A 276 0.74 -3.07 -0.34
CA HIS A 276 0.80 -3.59 1.03
C HIS A 276 0.96 -5.11 0.99
N ILE A 277 1.79 -5.68 1.87
CA ILE A 277 2.13 -7.11 1.83
C ILE A 277 2.18 -7.68 3.25
N THR A 278 1.33 -8.68 3.47
CA THR A 278 1.27 -9.57 4.64
C THR A 278 1.83 -10.94 4.19
N PRO A 279 3.13 -11.23 4.36
CA PRO A 279 3.76 -12.46 3.85
C PRO A 279 3.39 -13.75 4.61
N GLU A 280 2.77 -13.67 5.79
CA GLU A 280 2.60 -14.77 6.73
C GLU A 280 1.90 -16.00 6.12
N GLU A 281 2.38 -17.20 6.48
CA GLU A 281 1.81 -18.45 5.97
C GLU A 281 0.40 -18.71 6.52
N GLY A 282 -0.45 -19.38 5.74
CA GLY A 282 -1.88 -19.55 6.04
C GLY A 282 -2.73 -18.35 5.64
N PHE A 283 -2.34 -17.12 6.01
CA PHE A 283 -3.15 -15.90 5.76
C PHE A 283 -2.55 -14.90 4.76
N SER A 284 -1.46 -15.22 4.06
CA SER A 284 -0.78 -14.31 3.12
C SER A 284 -1.70 -13.51 2.18
N TYR A 285 -1.35 -12.23 2.03
CA TYR A 285 -2.06 -11.24 1.25
C TYR A 285 -1.10 -10.21 0.65
N ALA A 286 -1.41 -9.74 -0.56
CA ALA A 286 -0.83 -8.53 -1.10
C ALA A 286 -1.90 -7.69 -1.80
N SER A 287 -1.67 -6.38 -1.88
CA SER A 287 -2.45 -5.48 -2.72
C SER A 287 -1.57 -4.70 -3.67
N PHE A 288 -2.17 -4.25 -4.77
CA PHE A 288 -1.62 -3.25 -5.67
C PHE A 288 -2.75 -2.29 -6.05
N GLU A 289 -2.54 -0.98 -5.92
CA GLU A 289 -3.52 0.03 -6.26
C GLU A 289 -2.89 1.23 -6.97
N THR A 290 -3.58 1.78 -7.97
CA THR A 290 -3.17 2.99 -8.69
C THR A 290 -4.34 3.66 -9.44
N ASN A 291 -4.23 4.97 -9.68
CA ASN A 291 -5.06 5.67 -10.67
C ASN A 291 -4.41 5.79 -12.07
N ASP A 292 -3.24 5.19 -12.31
CA ASP A 292 -2.60 5.15 -13.64
C ASP A 292 -3.33 4.15 -14.57
N PRO A 293 -4.02 4.62 -15.64
CA PRO A 293 -4.76 3.75 -16.54
C PRO A 293 -3.87 2.75 -17.30
N LYS A 294 -2.56 2.95 -17.34
CA LYS A 294 -1.57 1.99 -17.87
C LYS A 294 -1.70 0.59 -17.25
N TYR A 295 -2.00 0.50 -15.95
CA TYR A 295 -2.03 -0.79 -15.25
C TYR A 295 -3.32 -1.59 -15.51
N ARG A 296 -4.32 -0.96 -16.13
CA ARG A 296 -5.54 -1.61 -16.65
C ARG A 296 -5.29 -2.35 -17.99
N GLN A 297 -4.06 -2.36 -18.48
CA GLN A 297 -3.66 -3.10 -19.69
C GLN A 297 -3.20 -4.53 -19.31
N LEU A 298 -3.56 -5.51 -20.13
CA LEU A 298 -3.31 -6.94 -19.88
C LEU A 298 -1.85 -7.25 -19.47
N SER A 299 -0.87 -6.65 -20.14
CA SER A 299 0.57 -6.85 -19.87
C SER A 299 1.01 -6.34 -18.50
N TRP A 300 0.37 -5.29 -17.98
CA TRP A 300 0.67 -4.75 -16.66
C TRP A 300 -0.06 -5.52 -15.55
N VAL A 301 -1.28 -6.00 -15.79
CA VAL A 301 -1.94 -6.98 -14.90
C VAL A 301 -1.12 -8.26 -14.81
N GLN A 302 -0.61 -8.76 -15.93
CA GLN A 302 0.34 -9.89 -15.96
C GLN A 302 1.61 -9.60 -15.15
N ALA A 303 2.19 -8.41 -15.26
CA ALA A 303 3.39 -8.02 -14.50
C ALA A 303 3.14 -7.96 -12.98
N VAL A 304 2.03 -7.34 -12.53
CA VAL A 304 1.67 -7.33 -11.10
C VAL A 304 1.48 -8.75 -10.59
N VAL A 305 0.63 -9.54 -11.24
CA VAL A 305 0.31 -10.91 -10.78
C VAL A 305 1.53 -11.84 -10.83
N ALA A 306 2.49 -11.60 -11.73
CA ALA A 306 3.75 -12.35 -11.79
C ALA A 306 4.72 -12.02 -10.64
N VAL A 307 4.75 -10.77 -10.14
CA VAL A 307 5.57 -10.38 -8.97
C VAL A 307 5.09 -11.10 -7.70
N PHE A 308 3.78 -11.16 -7.48
CA PHE A 308 3.19 -11.69 -6.25
C PHE A 308 2.85 -13.19 -6.29
N ALA A 309 2.70 -13.76 -7.49
CA ALA A 309 2.33 -15.16 -7.74
C ALA A 309 1.19 -15.70 -6.84
N PRO A 310 0.03 -15.01 -6.75
CA PRO A 310 -1.06 -15.39 -5.85
C PRO A 310 -1.84 -16.62 -6.33
N ALA A 311 -2.44 -17.37 -5.41
CA ALA A 311 -3.28 -18.54 -5.72
C ALA A 311 -4.66 -18.10 -6.24
N VAL A 312 -5.17 -16.99 -5.73
CA VAL A 312 -6.37 -16.30 -6.23
C VAL A 312 -6.15 -14.79 -6.19
N PHE A 313 -6.79 -14.05 -7.09
CA PHE A 313 -6.82 -12.59 -6.99
C PHE A 313 -8.13 -12.00 -7.52
N THR A 314 -8.41 -10.78 -7.10
CA THR A 314 -9.56 -9.99 -7.50
C THR A 314 -9.08 -8.65 -8.03
N ALA A 315 -9.37 -8.34 -9.30
CA ALA A 315 -9.05 -7.05 -9.90
C ALA A 315 -10.32 -6.20 -9.96
N THR A 316 -10.27 -4.98 -9.42
CA THR A 316 -11.40 -4.04 -9.40
C THR A 316 -11.07 -2.72 -10.08
N LEU A 317 -12.10 -2.04 -10.58
CA LEU A 317 -11.99 -0.69 -11.12
C LEU A 317 -13.19 0.13 -10.66
N THR A 318 -12.91 1.16 -9.85
CA THR A 318 -13.92 2.09 -9.32
C THR A 318 -13.84 3.40 -10.12
N THR A 319 -14.92 3.78 -10.79
CA THR A 319 -15.00 5.00 -11.62
C THR A 319 -15.99 6.01 -11.06
N ARG A 320 -15.72 7.31 -11.29
CA ARG A 320 -16.67 8.43 -11.07
C ARG A 320 -17.56 8.73 -12.29
N HIS A 321 -17.79 7.74 -13.16
CA HIS A 321 -18.70 7.84 -14.30
C HIS A 321 -19.63 6.62 -14.43
N VAL A 322 -20.68 6.75 -15.26
CA VAL A 322 -21.62 5.66 -15.54
C VAL A 322 -21.00 4.69 -16.54
N ALA A 323 -21.14 3.39 -16.26
CA ALA A 323 -20.41 2.28 -16.85
C ALA A 323 -18.92 2.26 -16.47
N CYS A 324 -18.40 1.06 -16.24
CA CYS A 324 -17.01 0.78 -15.94
C CYS A 324 -16.67 -0.55 -16.61
N GLU A 325 -15.73 -0.53 -17.56
CA GLU A 325 -15.29 -1.72 -18.29
C GLU A 325 -13.79 -1.92 -18.11
N LEU A 326 -13.43 -2.97 -17.37
CA LEU A 326 -12.10 -3.54 -17.45
C LEU A 326 -12.02 -4.45 -18.70
N PRO A 327 -10.90 -4.46 -19.45
CA PRO A 327 -10.72 -5.38 -20.57
C PRO A 327 -10.90 -6.83 -20.15
N SER A 328 -11.53 -7.66 -20.98
CA SER A 328 -11.69 -9.09 -20.70
C SER A 328 -10.34 -9.82 -20.72
N TYR A 329 -9.65 -9.85 -19.57
CA TYR A 329 -8.31 -10.40 -19.46
C TYR A 329 -8.26 -11.91 -19.72
N THR A 330 -7.35 -12.34 -20.58
CA THR A 330 -6.95 -13.75 -20.74
C THR A 330 -5.53 -13.89 -20.22
N LEU A 331 -5.39 -14.53 -19.05
CA LEU A 331 -4.14 -14.56 -18.28
C LEU A 331 -3.57 -15.98 -18.25
N PRO A 332 -2.40 -16.25 -18.87
CA PRO A 332 -1.77 -17.55 -18.80
C PRO A 332 -1.50 -17.95 -17.34
N GLY A 333 -1.92 -19.15 -16.94
CA GLY A 333 -1.81 -19.59 -15.55
C GLY A 333 -3.03 -19.26 -14.67
N PHE A 334 -4.05 -18.57 -15.19
CA PHE A 334 -5.24 -18.16 -14.43
C PHE A 334 -6.56 -18.33 -15.20
N GLU A 335 -7.59 -18.83 -14.51
CA GLU A 335 -8.97 -18.89 -14.97
C GLU A 335 -9.79 -17.78 -14.32
N ARG A 336 -10.60 -17.04 -15.11
CA ARG A 336 -11.54 -16.03 -14.58
C ARG A 336 -12.81 -16.72 -14.09
N THR A 337 -13.07 -16.70 -12.80
CA THR A 337 -14.25 -17.33 -12.19
C THR A 337 -15.48 -16.41 -12.16
N CYS A 338 -15.29 -15.09 -12.12
CA CYS A 338 -16.39 -14.13 -12.10
C CYS A 338 -16.03 -12.82 -12.81
N MET A 339 -17.04 -12.12 -13.32
CA MET A 339 -16.97 -10.74 -13.79
C MET A 339 -18.32 -10.06 -13.52
N GLU A 340 -18.30 -8.99 -12.73
CA GLU A 340 -19.50 -8.22 -12.41
C GLU A 340 -19.24 -6.72 -12.57
N VAL A 341 -20.30 -5.97 -12.88
CA VAL A 341 -20.30 -4.51 -12.96
C VAL A 341 -21.54 -3.99 -12.25
N ALA A 342 -21.39 -3.06 -11.32
CA ALA A 342 -22.50 -2.46 -10.59
C ALA A 342 -22.37 -0.94 -10.47
N CYS A 343 -23.46 -0.24 -10.76
CA CYS A 343 -23.59 1.18 -10.45
C CYS A 343 -24.01 1.36 -8.99
N LEU A 344 -23.26 2.18 -8.24
CA LEU A 344 -23.49 2.51 -6.82
C LEU A 344 -24.41 3.74 -6.65
N GLY A 345 -25.32 3.98 -7.60
CA GLY A 345 -25.95 5.29 -7.76
C GLY A 345 -24.91 6.35 -8.14
N ALA A 346 -25.17 7.62 -7.86
CA ALA A 346 -24.22 8.75 -7.94
C ALA A 346 -23.44 8.97 -9.26
N GLY A 347 -23.67 8.19 -10.32
CA GLY A 347 -22.75 8.13 -11.45
C GLY A 347 -21.41 7.48 -11.10
N VAL A 348 -21.42 6.53 -10.16
CA VAL A 348 -20.24 5.77 -9.70
C VAL A 348 -20.43 4.32 -10.12
N SER A 349 -19.42 3.72 -10.75
CA SER A 349 -19.48 2.35 -11.25
C SER A 349 -18.28 1.54 -10.79
N VAL A 350 -18.51 0.32 -10.28
CA VAL A 350 -17.45 -0.63 -9.93
C VAL A 350 -17.53 -1.83 -10.85
N CYS A 351 -16.41 -2.19 -11.48
CA CYS A 351 -16.20 -3.50 -12.09
C CYS A 351 -15.35 -4.36 -11.15
N SER A 352 -15.67 -5.64 -11.03
CA SER A 352 -14.89 -6.65 -10.30
C SER A 352 -14.68 -7.87 -11.20
N MET A 353 -13.46 -8.41 -11.22
CA MET A 353 -13.14 -9.69 -11.86
C MET A 353 -12.29 -10.56 -10.93
N ASN A 354 -12.74 -11.80 -10.71
CA ASN A 354 -12.10 -12.76 -9.84
C ASN A 354 -11.40 -13.85 -10.65
N PHE A 355 -10.23 -14.27 -10.19
CA PHE A 355 -9.38 -15.26 -10.86
C PHE A 355 -8.86 -16.33 -9.90
N ASN A 356 -8.72 -17.55 -10.41
CA ASN A 356 -8.05 -18.67 -9.75
C ASN A 356 -6.80 -19.04 -10.54
N ALA A 357 -5.71 -19.41 -9.87
CA ALA A 357 -4.58 -20.06 -10.53
C ALA A 357 -5.04 -21.40 -11.14
N ASP A 358 -4.69 -21.65 -12.41
CA ASP A 358 -5.13 -22.84 -13.14
C ASP A 358 -4.42 -24.13 -12.68
N ALA A 359 -4.92 -25.29 -13.11
CA ALA A 359 -4.35 -26.58 -12.74
C ALA A 359 -2.86 -26.77 -13.14
N THR A 360 -2.39 -26.06 -14.17
CA THR A 360 -0.99 -26.05 -14.60
C THR A 360 -0.13 -25.20 -13.66
N ALA A 361 -0.62 -24.01 -13.28
CA ALA A 361 0.01 -23.16 -12.29
C ALA A 361 0.08 -23.84 -10.91
N ILE A 362 -1.01 -24.46 -10.46
CA ILE A 362 -1.06 -25.27 -9.22
C ILE A 362 -0.07 -26.43 -9.28
N ARG A 363 0.02 -27.16 -10.41
CA ARG A 363 0.98 -28.25 -10.59
C ARG A 363 2.43 -27.77 -10.54
N LYS A 364 2.75 -26.62 -11.14
CA LYS A 364 4.10 -26.02 -11.08
C LYS A 364 4.50 -25.67 -9.64
N ARG A 365 3.61 -25.07 -8.85
CA ARG A 365 3.88 -24.78 -7.41
C ARG A 365 4.20 -26.06 -6.62
N LYS A 366 3.40 -27.12 -6.84
CA LYS A 366 3.62 -28.41 -6.16
C LYS A 366 4.97 -29.06 -6.53
N LEU A 367 5.38 -28.99 -7.81
CA LEU A 367 6.69 -29.49 -8.26
C LEU A 367 7.85 -28.78 -7.57
N VAL A 368 7.85 -27.44 -7.57
CA VAL A 368 8.90 -26.62 -6.93
C VAL A 368 8.96 -26.88 -5.41
N ALA A 369 7.81 -27.11 -4.76
CA ALA A 369 7.77 -27.47 -3.34
C ALA A 369 8.39 -28.86 -3.06
N THR A 370 8.14 -29.85 -3.93
CA THR A 370 8.72 -31.20 -3.80
C THR A 370 10.22 -31.24 -4.10
N GLU A 371 10.70 -30.47 -5.09
CA GLU A 371 12.13 -30.39 -5.41
C GLU A 371 12.93 -29.78 -4.24
N LYS A 372 12.36 -28.77 -3.55
CA LYS A 372 12.97 -28.15 -2.36
C LYS A 372 12.92 -29.00 -1.08
N HIS A 373 12.26 -30.16 -1.10
CA HIS A 373 12.30 -31.17 -0.03
C HIS A 373 13.13 -32.41 -0.41
N ALA A 374 13.83 -32.38 -1.54
CA ALA A 374 14.55 -33.52 -2.10
C ALA A 374 16.08 -33.42 -2.02
N GLU A 375 16.65 -32.38 -1.39
CA GLU A 375 18.09 -32.36 -1.08
C GLU A 375 18.35 -33.27 0.15
N PRO A 376 19.19 -34.31 0.02
CA PRO A 376 19.51 -35.18 1.14
C PRO A 376 20.48 -34.49 2.09
N ILE A 377 20.22 -34.60 3.40
CA ILE A 377 21.19 -34.20 4.42
C ILE A 377 22.34 -35.22 4.40
N ASP A 378 23.49 -34.83 3.86
CA ASP A 378 24.70 -35.64 3.93
C ASP A 378 25.27 -35.60 5.35
N ASN A 379 25.13 -36.73 6.05
CA ASN A 379 25.48 -36.89 7.46
C ASN A 379 26.39 -38.12 7.62
N SER A 380 27.65 -38.05 7.16
CA SER A 380 28.76 -38.80 7.79
C SER A 380 30.17 -38.45 7.28
N ASP A 381 30.62 -37.22 7.50
CA ASP A 381 32.06 -37.03 7.78
C ASP A 381 32.34 -37.60 9.19
N GLY A 382 32.98 -38.76 9.23
CA GLY A 382 33.50 -39.36 10.47
C GLY A 382 34.94 -38.90 10.73
N PRO A 383 35.35 -38.66 11.99
CA PRO A 383 36.70 -38.21 12.28
C PRO A 383 37.71 -39.38 12.16
N ASP A 384 38.44 -39.43 11.05
CA ASP A 384 39.60 -40.31 10.92
C ASP A 384 40.77 -39.85 11.81
N LEU A 385 41.54 -40.83 12.31
CA LEU A 385 42.57 -40.63 13.32
C LEU A 385 43.94 -40.30 12.69
N GLU A 386 44.60 -39.24 13.17
CA GLU A 386 45.99 -38.95 12.79
C GLU A 386 46.98 -39.95 13.42
N GLU A 387 47.83 -40.58 12.60
CA GLU A 387 49.19 -40.98 13.00
C GLU A 387 50.23 -40.33 12.06
N PRO A 388 51.32 -39.73 12.56
CA PRO A 388 52.25 -38.96 11.73
C PRO A 388 53.56 -39.69 11.37
N ALA A 389 53.89 -39.77 10.08
CA ALA A 389 55.27 -39.71 9.52
C ALA A 389 55.23 -39.74 7.98
N SER A 390 55.87 -38.83 7.24
CA SER A 390 57.34 -38.76 7.12
C SER A 390 57.77 -37.63 6.15
N VAL A 391 59.07 -37.31 6.13
CA VAL A 391 59.63 -36.12 5.47
C VAL A 391 60.01 -36.39 4.01
N ALA A 392 59.65 -35.46 3.11
CA ALA A 392 60.33 -35.24 1.83
C ALA A 392 60.31 -33.73 1.50
N ALA A 393 61.38 -33.20 0.90
CA ALA A 393 61.53 -31.77 0.63
C ALA A 393 62.11 -31.49 -0.76
N SER A 394 61.53 -30.50 -1.45
CA SER A 394 62.05 -29.80 -2.62
C SER A 394 61.20 -28.52 -2.75
N ASP A 395 61.72 -27.32 -2.47
CA ASP A 395 62.52 -26.48 -3.38
C ASP A 395 61.86 -26.23 -4.75
N GLY A 396 61.62 -24.95 -5.05
CA GLY A 396 60.98 -24.46 -6.28
C GLY A 396 60.45 -23.03 -6.10
N SER A 397 61.27 -22.03 -6.42
CA SER A 397 60.88 -20.61 -6.43
C SER A 397 60.21 -20.20 -7.74
N ASP A 398 59.40 -19.12 -7.72
CA ASP A 398 59.80 -17.85 -8.34
C ASP A 398 58.79 -16.71 -8.12
N LEU A 399 59.23 -15.48 -8.41
CA LEU A 399 58.52 -14.22 -8.18
C LEU A 399 58.36 -13.41 -9.49
N ALA A 400 57.13 -13.03 -9.81
CA ALA A 400 56.74 -11.91 -10.67
C ALA A 400 55.26 -11.59 -10.37
N VAL A 401 54.77 -10.38 -10.03
CA VAL A 401 55.26 -9.00 -10.19
C VAL A 401 55.37 -8.54 -11.64
N SER A 402 54.34 -7.80 -12.09
CA SER A 402 54.40 -6.89 -13.22
C SER A 402 53.47 -5.69 -12.97
N GLU A 403 54.05 -4.56 -12.59
CA GLU A 403 53.38 -3.24 -12.61
C GLU A 403 53.42 -2.63 -14.02
N GLY A 404 52.64 -1.58 -14.26
CA GLY A 404 52.56 -0.83 -15.53
C GLY A 404 51.10 -0.51 -15.88
N SER A 405 50.54 0.70 -15.71
CA SER A 405 51.02 2.05 -16.08
C SER A 405 51.07 2.26 -17.62
N ASP A 406 50.68 3.41 -18.18
CA ASP A 406 50.28 4.69 -17.56
C ASP A 406 49.56 5.65 -18.55
N LEU A 407 49.07 6.80 -18.06
CA LEU A 407 48.89 8.10 -18.79
C LEU A 407 47.86 8.19 -19.95
N ALA A 408 47.24 9.35 -20.28
CA ALA A 408 47.21 10.71 -19.67
C ALA A 408 46.00 11.56 -20.16
N ALA A 409 45.67 12.62 -19.39
CA ALA A 409 45.29 14.02 -19.74
C ALA A 409 44.49 14.36 -21.03
N SER A 410 43.67 15.42 -21.12
CA SER A 410 43.25 16.55 -20.25
C SER A 410 41.77 16.95 -20.59
N ASP A 411 41.09 18.04 -20.22
CA ASP A 411 41.30 19.34 -19.50
C ASP A 411 39.92 19.75 -18.87
N GLY A 412 39.73 20.80 -18.05
CA GLY A 412 40.64 21.83 -17.54
C GLY A 412 40.10 23.27 -17.66
N SER A 413 39.21 23.72 -16.76
CA SER A 413 38.89 25.16 -16.55
C SER A 413 38.10 25.42 -15.26
N ASP A 414 38.65 26.23 -14.35
CA ASP A 414 38.03 26.66 -13.08
C ASP A 414 37.20 27.96 -13.19
N LEU A 415 36.40 28.29 -12.17
CA LEU A 415 36.69 29.38 -11.19
C LEU A 415 35.46 29.77 -10.33
N GLU A 416 35.68 29.85 -9.01
CA GLU A 416 35.18 30.82 -8.00
C GLU A 416 33.67 31.17 -7.87
N GLY A 417 33.13 31.41 -6.67
CA GLY A 417 33.69 31.34 -5.31
C GLY A 417 32.86 32.12 -4.27
N SER A 418 33.13 31.90 -2.97
CA SER A 418 32.58 32.61 -1.78
C SER A 418 31.07 32.40 -1.45
N ASP A 419 30.58 32.46 -0.21
CA ASP A 419 31.29 32.71 1.07
C ASP A 419 30.66 32.03 2.33
N LEU A 420 31.38 32.15 3.44
CA LEU A 420 31.20 31.65 4.82
C LEU A 420 29.84 31.87 5.50
N LEU A 421 29.48 30.96 6.42
CA LEU A 421 29.16 31.18 7.86
C LEU A 421 28.84 29.81 8.51
N ALA A 422 29.75 29.22 9.28
CA ALA A 422 29.91 29.39 10.75
C ALA A 422 28.87 28.63 11.60
N ALA A 423 29.32 27.56 12.26
CA ALA A 423 28.57 26.82 13.28
C ALA A 423 28.87 27.32 14.70
N PRO A 424 28.07 26.91 15.70
CA PRO A 424 28.60 26.59 17.02
C PRO A 424 28.25 25.15 17.45
N ASP A 425 29.19 24.52 18.17
CA ASP A 425 29.00 23.22 18.82
C ASP A 425 28.11 23.30 20.08
N GLY A 426 27.55 22.15 20.48
CA GLY A 426 27.49 21.81 21.90
C GLY A 426 26.18 21.22 22.44
N LEU A 427 26.19 19.88 22.61
CA LEU A 427 25.61 19.13 23.76
C LEU A 427 24.06 19.21 23.95
N GLU A 428 23.36 18.25 24.56
CA GLU A 428 23.74 17.03 25.31
C GLU A 428 23.02 15.77 24.75
N SER A 429 23.41 14.59 25.25
CA SER A 429 22.71 13.32 25.01
C SER A 429 21.45 13.18 25.85
N SER A 430 20.36 12.65 25.28
CA SER A 430 19.27 12.01 26.03
C SER A 430 18.97 10.61 25.49
N GLU A 431 18.63 9.69 26.39
CA GLU A 431 18.41 8.28 26.06
C GLU A 431 17.06 8.08 25.37
N CYS A 432 17.06 7.53 24.15
CA CYS A 432 15.83 7.11 23.49
C CYS A 432 15.39 5.76 24.08
N ALA A 433 14.66 5.81 25.20
CA ALA A 433 14.13 4.63 25.89
C ALA A 433 13.20 3.79 25.01
N ALA A 434 13.17 2.48 25.26
CA ALA A 434 12.42 1.53 24.46
C ALA A 434 10.89 1.73 24.57
N GLY A 435 10.25 2.03 23.44
CA GLY A 435 8.80 1.98 23.30
C GLY A 435 8.33 0.54 23.14
N ALA A 436 8.09 -0.14 24.26
CA ALA A 436 7.57 -1.51 24.28
C ALA A 436 6.10 -1.57 23.83
N MET A 437 5.67 -2.75 23.38
CA MET A 437 4.26 -3.08 23.17
C MET A 437 3.43 -2.77 24.43
N LEU A 438 2.30 -2.10 24.27
CA LEU A 438 1.13 -2.32 25.13
C LEU A 438 -0.03 -2.79 24.27
N ALA A 439 -0.44 -4.04 24.49
CA ALA A 439 -1.72 -4.55 24.02
C ALA A 439 -2.88 -3.80 24.70
N ALA A 440 -4.06 -3.85 24.09
CA ALA A 440 -5.25 -3.17 24.59
C ALA A 440 -5.80 -3.78 25.90
N ALA A 441 -6.58 -2.98 26.62
CA ALA A 441 -7.39 -3.35 27.78
C ALA A 441 -8.75 -2.61 27.70
#